data_AF-A0A3B9VIT4-F1
#
_entry.id   AF-A0A3B9VIT4-F1
#
_cell.length_a   1.000
_cell.length_b   1.000
_cell.length_c   1.000
_cell.angle_alpha   90.00
_cell.angle_beta   90.00
_cell.angle_gamma   90.00
#
_symmetry.space_group_name_H-M   'P 1'
#
loop_
_entity.id
_entity.type
_entity.pdbx_description
1 polymer ?
#
loop_
_entity_poly.entity_id
_entity_poly.type
_entity_poly.pdbx_seq_one_letter_code
_entity_poly.pdbx_strand_id
1 'polypeptide(L)'
;DKKVNSSAEVLENWEEIKRREKSRTSAHDGVPTGQPALTLASKLIYRASKNELSTPEHPVEKIEVNEAALGDQLLSLISWAIANNLDPEVALRKAALKYRDAMSQEESG
;
A
#
# COMPACT_ATOMS: atom_id res chain seq x y z
N ASP A 1 10.57 -12.72 23.44
CA ASP A 1 10.45 -12.63 21.97
C ASP A 1 9.06 -12.21 21.54
N LYS A 2 8.93 -11.05 20.86
CA LYS A 2 7.67 -10.64 20.24
C LYS A 2 7.74 -11.04 18.77
N LYS A 3 7.13 -12.16 18.40
CA LYS A 3 7.00 -12.60 17.00
C LYS A 3 6.06 -11.62 16.29
N VAL A 4 6.60 -10.89 15.33
CA VAL A 4 5.86 -9.96 14.47
C VAL A 4 5.42 -10.74 13.23
N ASN A 5 4.11 -10.91 13.03
CA ASN A 5 3.56 -11.82 12.02
C ASN A 5 3.12 -11.10 10.72
N SER A 6 3.41 -9.80 10.58
CA SER A 6 3.13 -9.05 9.34
C SER A 6 4.06 -7.85 9.14
N SER A 7 4.29 -7.47 7.88
CA SER A 7 5.02 -6.24 7.53
C SER A 7 4.35 -4.98 8.10
N ALA A 8 3.02 -4.99 8.25
CA ALA A 8 2.25 -3.92 8.87
C ALA A 8 2.62 -3.74 10.37
N GLU A 9 2.79 -4.85 11.09
CA GLU A 9 3.14 -4.84 12.50
C GLU A 9 4.62 -4.45 12.72
N VAL A 10 5.53 -4.79 11.77
CA VAL A 10 6.91 -4.28 11.77
C VAL A 10 6.92 -2.78 11.55
N LEU A 11 6.14 -2.29 10.59
CA LEU A 11 6.01 -0.87 10.29
C LEU A 11 5.49 -0.12 11.51
N GLU A 12 4.44 -0.60 12.16
CA GLU A 12 3.85 0.04 13.33
C GLU A 12 4.82 0.23 14.50
N ASN A 13 5.55 -0.84 14.87
CA ASN A 13 6.55 -0.77 15.94
C ASN A 13 7.67 0.23 15.60
N TRP A 14 8.13 0.25 14.34
CA TRP A 14 9.13 1.21 13.88
C TRP A 14 8.63 2.66 13.91
N GLU A 15 7.37 2.90 13.56
CA GLU A 15 6.79 4.24 13.56
C GLU A 15 6.59 4.81 14.96
N GLU A 16 6.23 3.98 15.93
CA GLU A 16 6.07 4.41 17.32
C GLU A 16 7.40 4.86 17.93
N ILE A 17 8.47 4.09 17.70
CA ILE A 17 9.84 4.45 18.10
C ILE A 17 10.25 5.77 17.44
N LYS A 18 9.99 5.93 16.13
CA LYS A 18 10.42 7.12 15.38
C LYS A 18 9.65 8.40 15.69
N ARG A 19 8.39 8.31 16.16
CA ARG A 19 7.63 9.48 16.64
C ARG A 19 8.14 10.00 17.98
N ARG A 20 8.61 9.12 18.87
CA ARG A 20 9.24 9.52 20.14
C ARG A 20 10.60 10.18 19.93
N GLU A 21 11.36 9.75 18.92
CA GLU A 21 12.71 10.27 18.65
C GLU A 21 12.74 11.55 17.80
N LYS A 22 11.76 11.78 16.91
CA LYS A 22 11.73 12.95 16.02
C LYS A 22 10.46 13.76 16.26
N SER A 23 10.59 15.04 16.64
CA SER A 23 9.49 16.03 16.67
C SER A 23 8.93 16.27 15.27
N ARG A 24 8.15 15.32 14.76
CA ARG A 24 7.45 15.42 13.47
C ARG A 24 6.26 16.35 13.62
N THR A 25 6.07 17.25 12.67
CA THR A 25 4.99 18.25 12.65
C THR A 25 3.89 17.89 11.64
N SER A 26 4.17 16.99 10.69
CA SER A 26 3.23 16.53 9.67
C SER A 26 3.04 15.01 9.67
N ALA A 27 1.84 14.55 9.28
CA ALA A 27 1.47 13.14 9.21
C ALA A 27 2.34 12.34 8.23
N HIS A 28 2.87 12.99 7.18
CA HIS A 28 3.73 12.35 6.16
C HIS A 28 5.24 12.49 6.46
N ASP A 29 5.63 13.17 7.54
CA ASP A 29 7.04 13.38 7.88
C ASP A 29 7.77 12.03 8.05
N GLY A 30 8.88 11.88 7.33
CA GLY A 30 9.72 10.68 7.39
C GLY A 30 9.20 9.49 6.60
N VAL A 31 8.27 9.69 5.65
CA VAL A 31 7.97 8.72 4.59
C VAL A 31 8.98 8.92 3.44
N PRO A 32 9.88 7.95 3.17
CA PRO A 32 10.81 8.05 2.04
C PRO A 32 10.06 8.06 0.71
N THR A 33 10.30 9.05 -0.13
CA THR A 33 9.65 9.15 -1.45
C THR A 33 10.31 8.27 -2.52
N GLY A 34 11.57 7.87 -2.33
CA GLY A 34 12.31 6.99 -3.25
C GLY A 34 12.05 5.48 -3.08
N GLN A 35 11.09 5.09 -2.25
CA GLN A 35 10.70 3.68 -2.08
C GLN A 35 9.75 3.23 -3.20
N PRO A 36 9.56 1.92 -3.44
CA PRO A 36 8.62 1.42 -4.45
C PRO A 36 7.21 2.01 -4.27
N ALA A 37 6.54 2.27 -5.40
CA ALA A 37 5.29 3.04 -5.43
C ALA A 37 4.18 2.43 -4.55
N LEU A 38 4.01 1.09 -4.56
CA LEU A 38 2.98 0.42 -3.75
C LEU A 38 3.24 0.57 -2.25
N THR A 39 4.51 0.44 -1.84
CA THR A 39 4.94 0.66 -0.45
C THR A 39 4.74 2.11 -0.03
N LEU A 40 5.06 3.08 -0.92
CA LEU A 40 4.83 4.51 -0.71
C LEU A 40 3.35 4.81 -0.48
N ALA A 41 2.50 4.40 -1.41
CA ALA A 41 1.05 4.57 -1.34
C ALA A 41 0.48 3.97 -0.05
N SER A 42 0.79 2.71 0.24
CA SER A 42 0.28 2.02 1.43
C SER A 42 0.66 2.73 2.73
N LYS A 43 1.90 3.24 2.80
CA LYS A 43 2.39 3.96 3.99
C LYS A 43 1.74 5.34 4.15
N LEU A 44 1.53 6.07 3.06
CA LEU A 44 0.84 7.37 3.10
C LEU A 44 -0.62 7.19 3.52
N ILE A 45 -1.32 6.18 3.01
CA ILE A 45 -2.70 5.87 3.39
C ILE A 45 -2.78 5.47 4.86
N TYR A 46 -1.88 4.58 5.32
CA TYR A 46 -1.82 4.20 6.74
C TYR A 46 -1.57 5.41 7.64
N ARG A 47 -0.67 6.32 7.25
CA ARG A 47 -0.42 7.58 7.98
C ARG A 47 -1.63 8.48 8.00
N ALA A 48 -2.32 8.65 6.88
CA ALA A 48 -3.53 9.46 6.80
C ALA A 48 -4.60 8.90 7.76
N SER A 49 -4.91 7.61 7.66
CA SER A 49 -5.86 6.92 8.54
C SER A 49 -5.49 7.05 10.03
N LYS A 50 -4.21 6.85 10.39
CA LYS A 50 -3.73 6.94 11.78
C LYS A 50 -3.80 8.35 12.37
N ASN A 51 -3.83 9.38 11.53
CA ASN A 51 -3.94 10.78 11.97
C ASN A 51 -5.34 11.36 11.66
N GLU A 52 -6.34 10.50 11.45
CA GLU A 52 -7.73 10.91 11.20
C GLU A 52 -7.89 11.86 9.99
N LEU A 53 -7.00 11.74 9.01
CA LEU A 53 -7.06 12.48 7.75
C LEU A 53 -7.87 11.69 6.71
N SER A 54 -8.37 12.39 5.70
CA SER A 54 -9.06 11.76 4.58
C SER A 54 -8.14 10.81 3.82
N THR A 55 -8.67 9.63 3.49
CA THR A 55 -8.03 8.67 2.60
C THR A 55 -8.65 8.75 1.21
N PRO A 56 -7.93 8.31 0.16
CA PRO A 56 -8.48 8.20 -1.19
C PRO A 56 -9.81 7.46 -1.20
N GLU A 57 -10.75 7.95 -2.01
CA GLU A 57 -12.08 7.38 -2.15
C GLU A 57 -12.04 5.99 -2.79
N HIS A 58 -13.19 5.30 -2.80
CA HIS A 58 -13.31 3.98 -3.40
C HIS A 58 -13.10 4.05 -4.92
N PRO A 59 -12.58 2.98 -5.53
CA PRO A 59 -12.31 2.99 -6.96
C PRO A 59 -13.59 3.14 -7.79
N VAL A 60 -13.50 3.89 -8.90
CA VAL A 60 -14.63 4.16 -9.81
C VAL A 60 -14.59 3.22 -11.01
N GLU A 61 -15.76 2.90 -11.58
CA GLU A 61 -15.88 1.92 -12.67
C GLU A 61 -15.26 2.37 -14.00
N LYS A 62 -15.22 3.68 -14.27
CA LYS A 62 -14.74 4.24 -15.54
C LYS A 62 -13.60 5.20 -15.30
N ILE A 63 -12.47 4.91 -15.91
CA ILE A 63 -11.28 5.77 -15.87
C ILE A 63 -11.00 6.35 -17.25
N GLU A 64 -10.53 7.59 -17.26
CA GLU A 64 -9.93 8.15 -18.46
C GLU A 64 -8.62 7.43 -18.78
N VAL A 65 -8.30 7.28 -20.06
CA VAL A 65 -7.09 6.58 -20.51
C VAL A 65 -5.91 7.55 -20.46
N ASN A 66 -5.43 7.83 -19.24
CA ASN A 66 -4.22 8.62 -18.99
C ASN A 66 -3.55 8.18 -17.66
N GLU A 67 -2.27 8.52 -17.51
CA GLU A 67 -1.46 8.09 -16.36
C GLU A 67 -1.95 8.66 -15.03
N ALA A 68 -2.48 9.89 -15.03
CA ALA A 68 -2.98 10.53 -13.81
C ALA A 68 -4.23 9.80 -13.28
N ALA A 69 -5.22 9.57 -14.14
CA ALA A 69 -6.45 8.85 -13.79
C ALA A 69 -6.16 7.40 -13.37
N LEU A 70 -5.20 6.73 -14.02
CA LEU A 70 -4.73 5.42 -13.60
C LEU A 70 -4.08 5.46 -12.22
N GLY A 71 -3.21 6.44 -11.97
CA GLY A 71 -2.54 6.63 -10.68
C GLY A 71 -3.52 6.82 -9.53
N ASP A 72 -4.53 7.68 -9.74
CA ASP A 72 -5.60 7.91 -8.77
C ASP A 72 -6.37 6.62 -8.48
N GLN A 73 -6.70 5.83 -9.50
CA GLN A 73 -7.42 4.58 -9.27
C GLN A 73 -6.60 3.48 -8.61
N LEU A 74 -5.31 3.37 -8.92
CA LEU A 74 -4.44 2.47 -8.20
C LEU A 74 -4.39 2.86 -6.72
N LEU A 75 -4.29 4.16 -6.42
CA LEU A 75 -4.27 4.67 -5.05
C LEU A 75 -5.60 4.39 -4.32
N SER A 76 -6.75 4.59 -4.98
CA SER A 76 -8.08 4.25 -4.48
C SER A 76 -8.24 2.75 -4.20
N LEU A 77 -7.73 1.88 -5.08
CA LEU A 77 -7.79 0.43 -4.88
C LEU A 77 -6.93 -0.03 -3.70
N ILE A 78 -5.74 0.57 -3.52
CA ILE A 78 -4.87 0.33 -2.36
C ILE A 78 -5.57 0.79 -1.08
N SER A 79 -6.21 1.97 -1.09
CA SER A 79 -6.99 2.51 0.02
C SER A 79 -8.11 1.55 0.42
N TRP A 80 -8.88 1.08 -0.56
CA TRP A 80 -9.93 0.08 -0.34
C TRP A 80 -9.39 -1.23 0.25
N ALA A 81 -8.27 -1.76 -0.27
CA ALA A 81 -7.67 -2.97 0.24
C ALA A 81 -7.26 -2.83 1.73
N ILE A 82 -6.61 -1.72 2.08
CA ILE A 82 -6.20 -1.43 3.47
C ILE A 82 -7.41 -1.31 4.39
N ALA A 83 -8.46 -0.60 3.97
CA ALA A 83 -9.71 -0.46 4.73
C ALA A 83 -10.42 -1.81 4.99
N ASN A 84 -10.14 -2.82 4.16
CA ASN A 84 -10.66 -4.19 4.29
C ASN A 84 -9.64 -5.16 4.90
N ASN A 85 -8.61 -4.66 5.57
CA ASN A 85 -7.57 -5.48 6.22
C ASN A 85 -6.81 -6.41 5.25
N LEU A 86 -6.73 -6.04 3.97
CA LEU A 86 -5.95 -6.75 2.96
C LEU A 86 -4.58 -6.08 2.77
N ASP A 87 -3.54 -6.88 2.56
CA ASP A 87 -2.19 -6.39 2.21
C ASP A 87 -2.07 -6.30 0.67
N PRO A 88 -1.99 -5.09 0.08
CA PRO A 88 -1.95 -4.90 -1.37
C PRO A 88 -0.71 -5.53 -2.02
N GLU A 89 0.44 -5.49 -1.36
CA GLU A 89 1.70 -6.05 -1.86
C GLU A 89 1.61 -7.57 -1.93
N VAL A 90 1.13 -8.20 -0.86
CA VAL A 90 0.95 -9.65 -0.80
C VAL A 90 -0.10 -10.09 -1.82
N ALA A 91 -1.21 -9.37 -1.93
CA ALA A 91 -2.29 -9.68 -2.88
C ALA A 91 -1.79 -9.59 -4.33
N LEU A 92 -1.15 -8.49 -4.71
CA LEU A 92 -0.62 -8.29 -6.06
C LEU A 92 0.47 -9.32 -6.39
N ARG A 93 1.38 -9.60 -5.44
CA ARG A 93 2.43 -10.61 -5.63
C ARG A 93 1.84 -11.99 -5.90
N LYS A 94 0.82 -12.42 -5.15
CA LYS A 94 0.14 -13.70 -5.37
C LYS A 94 -0.54 -13.74 -6.74
N ALA A 95 -1.23 -12.67 -7.13
CA ALA A 95 -1.88 -12.57 -8.43
C ALA A 95 -0.87 -12.65 -9.59
N ALA A 96 0.26 -11.95 -9.48
CA ALA A 96 1.31 -11.96 -10.49
C ALA A 96 1.97 -13.34 -10.65
N LEU A 97 2.23 -14.04 -9.54
CA LEU A 97 2.78 -15.41 -9.60
C LEU A 97 1.78 -16.38 -10.23
N LYS A 98 0.50 -16.29 -9.88
CA LYS A 98 -0.56 -17.09 -10.52
C LYS A 98 -0.62 -16.83 -12.03
N TYR A 99 -0.51 -15.58 -12.46
CA TYR A 99 -0.51 -15.20 -13.86
C TYR A 99 0.70 -15.79 -14.61
N ARG A 100 1.90 -15.67 -14.03
CA ARG A 100 3.12 -16.30 -14.58
C ARG A 100 2.94 -17.81 -14.75
N ASP A 101 2.41 -18.48 -13.74
CA ASP A 101 2.25 -19.94 -13.79
C ASP A 101 1.25 -20.35 -14.89
N ALA A 102 0.20 -19.56 -15.13
CA ALA A 102 -0.74 -19.77 -16.24
C ALA A 102 -0.06 -19.63 -17.61
N MET A 103 0.79 -18.61 -17.79
CA MET A 103 1.57 -18.44 -19.03
C MET A 103 2.45 -19.66 -19.31
N SER A 104 3.12 -20.21 -18.30
CA SER A 104 3.97 -21.40 -18.48
C SER A 104 3.18 -22.66 -18.87
N GLN A 105 1.91 -22.78 -18.47
CA GLN A 105 1.05 -23.89 -18.90
C GLN A 105 0.64 -23.73 -20.37
N GLU A 106 0.32 -22.51 -20.81
CA GLU A 106 -0.01 -22.21 -22.21
C GLU A 106 1.18 -22.46 -23.15
N GLU A 107 2.41 -22.18 -22.70
CA GLU A 107 3.63 -22.45 -23.49
C GLU A 107 3.96 -23.95 -23.62
N SER A 108 3.48 -24.78 -22.69
CA SER A 108 3.81 -26.22 -22.63
C SER A 108 2.74 -27.11 -23.29
N GLY A 109 1.60 -26.55 -23.71
CA GLY A 109 0.49 -27.25 -24.36
C GLY A 109 0.46 -27.03 -25.86
#